data_AF-A0A3N7DA48-F1
#
_entry.id   AF-A0A3N7DA48-F1
#
_cell.length_a   1.000
_cell.length_b   1.000
_cell.length_c   1.000
_cell.angle_alpha   90.00
_cell.angle_beta   90.00
_cell.angle_gamma   90.00
#
_symmetry.space_group_name_H-M   'P 1'
#
loop_
_entity.id
_entity.type
_entity.pdbx_description
1 polymer ?
#
loop_
_entity_poly.entity_id
_entity_poly.type
_entity_poly.pdbx_seq_one_letter_code
_entity_poly.pdbx_strand_id
1 'polypeptide(L)'
;MVRISFSKLSFDEFTNCPLDKLEEEILRYSIRMKLQNSPQTPEERESYRAEIDRLTVLKYISQLRKGKITIEDFNLKVALNKGLHNQL
;
A
#
# COMPACT_ATOMS: atom_id res chain seq x y z
N MET A 1 -6.04 -10.96 -12.06
CA MET A 1 -4.92 -10.80 -11.12
C MET A 1 -4.51 -9.32 -11.16
N VAL A 2 -4.77 -8.57 -10.09
CA VAL A 2 -4.55 -7.11 -10.03
C VAL A 2 -3.09 -6.86 -9.62
N ARG A 3 -2.39 -5.96 -10.32
CA ARG A 3 -0.99 -5.62 -10.06
C ARG A 3 -0.92 -4.36 -9.22
N ILE A 4 -0.40 -4.45 -8.00
CA ILE A 4 -0.16 -3.30 -7.11
C ILE A 4 1.09 -2.55 -7.59
N SER A 5 0.93 -1.32 -8.09
CA SER A 5 2.07 -0.45 -8.40
C SER A 5 2.58 0.24 -7.13
N PHE A 6 3.62 -0.30 -6.51
CA PHE A 6 4.25 0.29 -5.32
C PHE A 6 5.77 0.26 -5.44
N SER A 7 6.40 1.44 -5.33
CA SER A 7 7.85 1.56 -5.56
C SER A 7 8.67 1.02 -4.37
N LYS A 8 9.85 0.45 -4.66
CA LYS A 8 10.82 0.04 -3.62
C LYS A 8 11.22 1.20 -2.71
N LEU A 9 11.45 2.38 -3.29
CA LEU A 9 11.81 3.58 -2.53
C LEU A 9 10.73 3.95 -1.50
N SER A 10 9.46 3.85 -1.88
CA SER A 10 8.35 4.06 -0.94
C SER A 10 8.31 2.97 0.14
N PHE A 11 8.63 1.72 -0.21
CA PHE A 11 8.69 0.63 0.76
C PHE A 11 9.73 0.91 1.85
N ASP A 12 10.96 1.19 1.44
CA ASP A 12 12.08 1.45 2.35
C ASP A 12 11.81 2.69 3.23
N GLU A 13 11.14 3.71 2.69
CA GLU A 13 10.73 4.89 3.46
C GLU A 13 9.77 4.51 4.60
N PHE A 14 8.74 3.72 4.32
CA PHE A 14 7.68 3.41 5.28
C PHE A 14 8.02 2.27 6.25
N THR A 15 8.97 1.41 5.90
CA THR A 15 9.53 0.43 6.84
C THR A 15 10.36 1.11 7.93
N ASN A 16 11.06 2.20 7.59
CA ASN A 16 12.01 2.86 8.50
C ASN A 16 11.47 4.12 9.18
N CYS A 17 10.36 4.69 8.73
CA CYS A 17 9.79 5.89 9.34
C CYS A 17 9.20 5.62 10.75
N PRO A 18 8.93 6.64 11.58
CA PRO A 18 8.18 6.47 12.83
C PRO A 18 6.78 5.84 12.60
N LEU A 19 6.32 4.99 13.52
CA LEU A 19 5.08 4.22 13.34
C LEU A 19 3.85 5.14 13.31
N ASP A 20 3.83 6.18 14.13
CA ASP A 20 2.84 7.26 14.14
C ASP A 20 2.74 7.94 12.77
N LYS A 21 3.87 8.26 12.13
CA LYS A 21 3.91 8.84 10.78
C LYS A 21 3.31 7.88 9.74
N LEU A 22 3.61 6.59 9.85
CA LEU A 22 3.03 5.56 8.98
C LEU A 22 1.51 5.47 9.13
N GLU A 23 1.00 5.47 10.36
CA GLU A 23 -0.44 5.43 10.64
C GLU A 23 -1.15 6.71 10.16
N GLU A 24 -0.52 7.87 10.31
CA GLU A 24 -1.05 9.13 9.79
C GLU A 24 -1.19 9.09 8.28
N GLU A 25 -0.19 8.59 7.56
CA GLU A 25 -0.25 8.44 6.10
C GLU A 25 -1.35 7.43 5.69
N ILE A 26 -1.46 6.29 6.36
CA ILE A 26 -2.56 5.32 6.14
C ILE A 26 -3.93 6.01 6.32
N LEU A 27 -4.08 6.84 7.35
CA LEU A 27 -5.31 7.58 7.61
C LEU A 27 -5.59 8.60 6.49
N ARG A 28 -4.58 9.37 6.07
CA ARG A 28 -4.70 10.35 4.97
C ARG A 28 -5.16 9.70 3.67
N TYR A 29 -4.52 8.59 3.26
CA TYR A 29 -4.94 7.85 2.07
C TYR A 29 -6.37 7.31 2.24
N SER A 30 -6.71 6.77 3.41
CA SER A 30 -8.06 6.25 3.67
C SER A 30 -9.15 7.33 3.59
N ILE A 31 -8.86 8.54 4.08
CA ILE A 31 -9.78 9.69 3.99
C ILE A 31 -9.92 10.13 2.54
N ARG A 32 -8.80 10.30 1.82
CA ARG A 32 -8.81 10.72 0.42
C ARG A 32 -9.64 9.77 -0.46
N MET A 33 -9.44 8.47 -0.27
CA MET A 33 -10.20 7.41 -0.95
C MET A 33 -11.71 7.47 -0.69
N LYS A 34 -12.12 7.90 0.52
CA LYS A 34 -13.54 8.09 0.86
C LYS A 34 -14.12 9.38 0.30
N LEU A 35 -13.29 10.39 0.08
CA LEU A 35 -13.68 11.70 -0.45
C LEU A 35 -13.71 11.73 -1.99
N GLN A 36 -12.99 10.83 -2.66
CA GLN A 36 -13.12 10.66 -4.10
C GLN A 36 -14.53 10.17 -4.45
N ASN A 37 -15.23 10.94 -5.29
CA ASN A 37 -16.43 10.47 -5.95
C ASN A 37 -16.12 9.22 -6.78
N SER A 38 -17.13 8.37 -7.02
CA SER A 38 -16.98 7.16 -7.83
C SER A 38 -16.23 7.46 -9.13
N PRO A 39 -15.07 6.84 -9.41
CA PRO A 39 -14.24 7.17 -10.56
C PRO A 39 -14.99 6.91 -11.87
N GLN A 40 -15.21 7.98 -12.63
CA GLN A 40 -16.05 8.00 -13.83
C GLN A 40 -15.24 7.67 -15.08
N THR A 41 -14.01 8.18 -15.18
CA THR A 41 -13.14 7.95 -16.34
C THR A 41 -12.19 6.76 -16.17
N PRO A 42 -11.69 6.15 -17.25
CA PRO A 42 -10.64 5.13 -17.18
C PRO A 42 -9.39 5.59 -16.41
N GLU A 43 -8.98 6.84 -16.59
CA GLU A 43 -7.80 7.43 -15.93
C GLU A 43 -8.04 7.59 -14.43
N GLU A 44 -9.23 8.05 -14.02
CA GLU A 44 -9.62 8.13 -12.61
C GLU A 44 -9.65 6.74 -11.97
N ARG A 45 -10.13 5.72 -12.69
CA ARG A 45 -10.13 4.33 -12.20
C ARG A 45 -8.73 3.78 -12.03
N GLU A 46 -7.80 4.14 -12.90
CA GLU A 46 -6.40 3.74 -12.79
C GLU A 46 -5.72 4.43 -11.60
N SER A 47 -5.91 5.74 -11.45
CA SER A 47 -5.42 6.50 -10.28
C SER A 47 -6.00 5.97 -8.96
N TYR A 48 -7.30 5.67 -8.95
CA TYR A 48 -7.99 5.08 -7.80
C TYR A 48 -7.43 3.71 -7.43
N ARG A 49 -7.15 2.87 -8.43
CA ARG A 49 -6.48 1.57 -8.22
C ARG A 49 -5.09 1.75 -7.63
N ALA A 50 -4.29 2.66 -8.18
CA ALA A 50 -2.96 2.94 -7.66
C ALA A 50 -2.99 3.43 -6.19
N GLU A 51 -3.99 4.23 -5.80
CA GLU A 51 -4.16 4.64 -4.40
C GLU A 51 -4.61 3.49 -3.48
N ILE A 52 -5.50 2.60 -3.93
CA ILE A 52 -5.87 1.37 -3.20
C ILE A 52 -4.64 0.49 -2.98
N ASP A 53 -3.88 0.28 -4.05
CA ASP A 53 -2.68 -0.53 -4.07
C ASP A 53 -1.66 0.00 -3.06
N ARG A 54 -1.44 1.32 -3.08
CA ARG A 54 -0.57 2.01 -2.12
C ARG A 54 -1.06 1.85 -0.68
N LEU A 55 -2.34 2.10 -0.42
CA LEU A 55 -2.93 1.95 0.90
C LEU A 55 -2.80 0.52 1.44
N THR A 56 -2.98 -0.46 0.56
CA THR A 56 -2.88 -1.89 0.90
C THR A 56 -1.47 -2.25 1.36
N VAL A 57 -0.45 -1.81 0.64
CA VAL A 57 0.95 -2.05 1.03
C VAL A 57 1.29 -1.36 2.35
N LEU A 58 0.89 -0.10 2.55
CA LEU A 58 1.13 0.61 3.81
C LEU A 58 0.50 -0.12 5.01
N LYS A 59 -0.71 -0.65 4.85
CA LYS A 59 -1.36 -1.46 5.88
C LYS A 59 -0.58 -2.73 6.20
N TYR A 60 -0.03 -3.42 5.20
CA TYR A 60 0.80 -4.59 5.43
C TYR A 60 2.14 -4.24 6.10
N ILE A 61 2.77 -3.13 5.73
CA ILE A 61 3.97 -2.63 6.42
C ILE A 61 3.66 -2.35 7.89
N SER A 62 2.55 -1.67 8.18
CA SER A 62 2.10 -1.39 9.54
C SER A 62 1.87 -2.68 10.34
N GLN A 63 1.19 -3.67 9.75
CA GLN A 63 0.96 -4.98 10.38
C GLN A 63 2.27 -5.71 10.67
N LEU A 64 3.22 -5.69 9.74
CA LEU A 64 4.53 -6.31 9.89
C LEU A 64 5.30 -5.65 11.05
N ARG A 65 5.38 -4.32 11.05
CA ARG A 65 6.09 -3.54 12.08
C ARG A 65 5.46 -3.65 13.46
N LYS A 66 4.15 -3.88 13.53
CA LYS A 66 3.41 -4.16 14.78
C LYS A 66 3.52 -5.63 15.22
N GLY A 67 4.23 -6.49 14.47
CA GLY A 67 4.36 -7.91 14.77
C GLY A 67 3.07 -8.72 14.58
N LYS A 68 2.08 -8.19 13.84
CA LYS A 68 0.79 -8.86 13.59
C LYS A 68 0.86 -9.90 12.49
N ILE A 69 1.85 -9.79 11.60
CA ILE A 69 2.12 -10.73 10.51
C ILE A 69 3.62 -10.98 10.45
N THR A 70 4.02 -12.16 9.99
CA THR A 70 5.43 -12.47 9.73
C THR A 70 5.90 -11.84 8.42
N ILE A 71 7.22 -11.81 8.20
CA ILE A 71 7.78 -11.36 6.91
C ILE A 71 7.40 -12.32 5.77
N GLU A 72 7.21 -13.61 6.07
CA GLU A 72 6.74 -14.61 5.11
C GLU A 72 5.28 -14.36 4.73
N ASP A 73 4.41 -14.08 5.71
CA ASP A 73 3.02 -13.67 5.46
C ASP A 73 2.95 -12.37 4.66
N PHE A 74 3.82 -11.41 4.99
CA PHE A 74 3.94 -10.16 4.26
C PHE A 74 4.32 -10.42 2.80
N ASN A 75 5.37 -11.20 2.57
CA ASN A 75 5.84 -11.56 1.24
C ASN A 75 4.78 -12.33 0.45
N LEU A 76 4.04 -13.24 1.08
CA LEU A 76 2.91 -13.94 0.46
C LEU A 76 1.78 -12.98 0.10
N LYS A 77 1.37 -12.09 1.00
CA LYS A 77 0.29 -11.12 0.76
C LYS A 77 0.65 -10.09 -0.31
N VAL A 78 1.92 -9.66 -0.34
CA VAL A 78 2.45 -8.76 -1.37
C VAL A 78 2.66 -9.49 -2.70
N ALA A 79 3.16 -10.73 -2.67
CA ALA A 79 3.37 -11.55 -3.86
C ALA A 79 2.05 -12.06 -4.45
N LEU A 80 0.99 -12.29 -3.68
CA LEU A 80 -0.35 -12.57 -4.23
C LEU A 80 -0.91 -11.36 -4.99
N ASN A 81 -0.43 -10.17 -4.67
CA ASN A 81 -0.78 -8.90 -5.29
C ASN A 81 0.21 -8.44 -6.39
N LYS A 82 1.07 -9.36 -6.90
CA LYS A 82 2.22 -9.15 -7.81
C LYS A 82 2.29 -7.79 -8.52
N GLY A 83 2.98 -6.86 -7.86
CA GLY A 83 3.68 -5.73 -8.48
C GLY A 83 4.93 -5.28 -7.72
N LEU A 84 5.31 -5.97 -6.64
CA LEU A 84 6.55 -5.78 -5.87
C LEU A 84 7.63 -6.81 -6.26
N HIS A 85 7.54 -7.40 -7.45
CA HIS A 85 8.62 -8.23 -8.02
C HIS A 85 9.40 -7.42 -9.06
N ASN A 86 10.32 -6.61 -8.55
CA ASN A 86 11.68 -6.54 -9.05
C ASN A 86 12.44 -5.61 -8.09
N GLN A 87 13.51 -6.13 -7.49
CA GLN A 87 14.40 -5.43 -6.58
C GLN A 87 13.88 -5.31 -5.14
N LEU A 88 13.64 -6.42 -4.42
CA LEU A 88 14.13 -6.44 -3.02
C LEU A 88 15.60 -6.84 -3.09
#